data_AF-A0A7Y1SR75-F1
#
_entry.id   AF-A0A7Y1SR75-F1
#
_cell.length_a   1.000
_cell.length_b   1.000
_cell.length_c   1.000
_cell.angle_alpha   90.00
_cell.angle_beta   90.00
_cell.angle_gamma   90.00
#
_symmetry.space_group_name_H-M   'P 1'
#
loop_
_entity.id
_entity.type
_entity.pdbx_description
1 polymer ?
#
loop_
_entity_poly.entity_id
_entity_poly.type
_entity_poly.pdbx_seq_one_letter_code
_entity_poly.pdbx_strand_id
1 'polypeptide(L)'
;MRIALAPSGQVGLRAGRVVLADGRVTAVGALGTDITSRDPRVEAIDSPEGWDLLVSDASPDDARLAAAIAAGVPIISSFGDPHAFPAASHFVSGASVERGLPASLAVLAMNQLDVVAGVSTAITTEGKPLARGTAVPFPGSIGPLWAEVSALPASWPKDWQLLTAPYDGALTGVSVRVEGEVAGSPRVVSQAVVDDPRFLGAIALAAAALMLIDEALPQGGNEVHQHAEHYIEACTVAGMGVASFNPAS
;
A
#
# COMPACT_ATOMS: atom_id res chain seq x y z
N MET A 1 -18.86 10.54 -1.20
CA MET A 1 -17.50 11.04 -1.43
C MET A 1 -17.22 11.06 -2.93
N ARG A 2 -16.71 12.17 -3.43
CA ARG A 2 -16.25 12.36 -4.82
C ARG A 2 -14.73 12.22 -4.84
N ILE A 3 -14.22 11.23 -5.57
CA ILE A 3 -12.78 10.93 -5.65
C ILE A 3 -12.23 11.26 -7.04
N ALA A 4 -11.26 12.16 -7.11
CA ALA A 4 -10.49 12.40 -8.32
C ALA A 4 -9.39 11.34 -8.45
N LEU A 5 -9.15 10.84 -9.65
CA LEU A 5 -8.08 9.91 -9.98
C LEU A 5 -7.11 10.58 -10.94
N ALA A 6 -5.82 10.54 -10.61
CA ALA A 6 -4.74 10.88 -11.52
C ALA A 6 -3.96 9.60 -11.90
N PRO A 7 -4.52 8.70 -12.72
CA PRO A 7 -3.84 7.48 -13.08
C PRO A 7 -2.63 7.78 -13.96
N SER A 8 -1.53 7.05 -13.73
CA SER A 8 -0.35 6.97 -14.60
C SER A 8 -0.28 5.63 -15.34
N GLY A 9 -0.98 4.60 -14.83
CA GLY A 9 -1.02 3.28 -15.45
C GLY A 9 -2.21 2.42 -15.03
N GLN A 10 -2.03 1.09 -15.16
CA GLN A 10 -3.09 0.12 -14.86
C GLN A 10 -3.44 0.05 -13.38
N VAL A 11 -2.52 0.38 -12.48
CA VAL A 11 -2.76 0.38 -11.03
C VAL A 11 -3.78 1.45 -10.67
N GLY A 12 -3.55 2.72 -11.04
CA GLY A 12 -4.47 3.82 -10.77
C GLY A 12 -5.84 3.62 -11.43
N LEU A 13 -5.88 3.15 -12.68
CA LEU A 13 -7.14 2.85 -13.37
C LEU A 13 -7.95 1.75 -12.65
N ARG A 14 -7.27 0.71 -12.14
CA ARG A 14 -7.92 -0.36 -11.39
C ARG A 14 -8.32 0.08 -9.99
N ALA A 15 -7.51 0.90 -9.32
CA ALA A 15 -7.84 1.49 -8.03
C ALA A 15 -9.16 2.26 -8.11
N GLY A 16 -9.36 2.99 -9.22
CA GLY A 16 -10.64 3.63 -9.54
C GLY A 16 -11.84 2.69 -9.55
N ARG A 17 -11.69 1.48 -10.09
CA ARG A 17 -12.76 0.47 -10.09
C ARG A 17 -13.03 -0.10 -8.70
N VAL A 18 -11.97 -0.25 -7.89
CA VAL A 18 -12.09 -0.72 -6.51
C VAL A 18 -12.83 0.31 -5.67
N VAL A 19 -12.46 1.60 -5.74
CA VAL A 19 -13.18 2.65 -4.97
C VAL A 19 -14.63 2.81 -5.44
N LEU A 20 -14.92 2.65 -6.74
CA LEU A 20 -16.30 2.67 -7.26
C LEU A 20 -17.18 1.55 -6.69
N ALA A 21 -16.60 0.46 -6.21
CA ALA A 21 -17.37 -0.61 -5.59
C ALA A 21 -17.89 -0.22 -4.20
N ASP A 22 -17.31 0.80 -3.56
CA ASP A 22 -17.77 1.30 -2.26
C ASP A 22 -19.02 2.18 -2.43
N GLY A 23 -20.09 1.84 -1.72
CA GLY A 23 -21.38 2.54 -1.81
C GLY A 23 -21.36 3.99 -1.31
N ARG A 24 -20.32 4.40 -0.58
CA ARG A 24 -20.12 5.77 -0.10
C ARG A 24 -19.47 6.65 -1.17
N VAL A 25 -18.92 6.06 -2.24
CA VAL A 25 -18.35 6.80 -3.37
C VAL A 25 -19.46 7.17 -4.37
N THR A 26 -19.68 8.48 -4.48
CA THR A 26 -20.79 9.07 -5.23
C THR A 26 -20.36 9.52 -6.63
N ALA A 27 -19.08 9.80 -6.84
CA ALA A 27 -18.51 10.12 -8.14
C ALA A 27 -17.01 9.79 -8.18
N VAL A 28 -16.51 9.45 -9.37
CA VAL A 28 -15.09 9.28 -9.67
C VAL A 28 -14.70 10.11 -10.88
N GLY A 29 -13.80 11.06 -10.69
CA GLY A 29 -13.33 11.97 -11.72
C GLY A 29 -12.01 11.49 -12.30
N ALA A 30 -11.94 11.15 -13.59
CA ALA A 30 -10.65 10.81 -14.22
C ALA A 30 -9.97 12.08 -14.73
N LEU A 31 -8.83 12.44 -14.11
CA LEU A 31 -8.09 13.66 -14.42
C LEU A 31 -7.11 13.45 -15.58
N GLY A 32 -7.37 14.15 -16.68
CA GLY A 32 -6.52 14.12 -17.88
C GLY A 32 -6.46 12.75 -18.57
N THR A 33 -7.52 11.95 -18.44
CA THR A 33 -7.62 10.61 -19.05
C THR A 33 -8.96 10.42 -19.72
N ASP A 34 -8.95 9.85 -20.92
CA ASP A 34 -10.18 9.46 -21.62
C ASP A 34 -10.88 8.31 -20.90
N ILE A 35 -12.15 8.51 -20.56
CA ILE A 35 -12.95 7.51 -19.87
C ILE A 35 -13.62 6.60 -20.88
N THR A 36 -13.35 5.31 -20.73
CA THR A 36 -14.07 4.23 -21.44
C THR A 36 -15.09 3.51 -20.56
N SER A 37 -15.21 3.93 -19.28
CA SER A 37 -16.17 3.37 -18.34
C SER A 37 -17.61 3.68 -18.76
N ARG A 38 -18.52 2.75 -18.47
CA ARG A 38 -19.98 2.93 -18.66
C ARG A 38 -20.70 3.22 -17.34
N ASP A 39 -20.00 3.21 -16.22
CA ASP A 39 -20.58 3.54 -14.91
C ASP A 39 -20.93 5.04 -14.88
N PRO A 40 -22.19 5.42 -14.60
CA PRO A 40 -22.63 6.81 -14.65
C PRO A 40 -21.98 7.70 -13.57
N ARG A 41 -21.31 7.11 -12.57
CA ARG A 41 -20.57 7.84 -11.54
C ARG A 41 -19.19 8.26 -12.02
N VAL A 42 -18.75 7.84 -13.20
CA VAL A 42 -17.41 8.11 -13.72
C VAL A 42 -17.48 9.26 -14.72
N GLU A 43 -16.77 10.36 -14.44
CA GLU A 43 -16.78 11.59 -15.24
C GLU A 43 -15.37 12.09 -15.55
N ALA A 44 -15.18 12.68 -16.73
CA ALA A 44 -13.90 13.26 -17.10
C ALA A 44 -13.80 14.63 -16.42
N ILE A 45 -12.65 14.92 -15.83
CA ILE A 45 -12.41 16.18 -15.16
C ILE A 45 -11.11 16.82 -15.63
N ASP A 46 -11.11 18.14 -15.67
CA ASP A 46 -9.93 18.95 -16.02
C ASP A 46 -9.23 19.51 -14.77
N SER A 47 -9.89 19.49 -13.61
CA SER A 47 -9.38 20.01 -12.35
C SER A 47 -9.82 19.16 -11.16
N PRO A 48 -8.95 18.95 -10.16
CA PRO A 48 -9.33 18.31 -8.89
C PRO A 48 -10.09 19.27 -7.95
N GLU A 49 -10.24 20.55 -8.25
CA GLU A 49 -10.96 21.50 -7.40
C GLU A 49 -12.42 21.06 -7.13
N GLY A 50 -12.84 21.13 -5.86
CA GLY A 50 -14.18 20.71 -5.43
C GLY A 50 -14.38 19.20 -5.31
N TRP A 51 -13.30 18.41 -5.42
CA TRP A 51 -13.26 16.99 -5.09
C TRP A 51 -12.81 16.77 -3.65
N ASP A 52 -13.29 15.69 -3.03
CA ASP A 52 -13.00 15.40 -1.62
C ASP A 52 -11.58 14.82 -1.44
N LEU A 53 -11.05 14.20 -2.49
CA LEU A 53 -9.76 13.49 -2.46
C LEU A 53 -9.19 13.33 -3.88
N LEU A 54 -7.87 13.43 -4.03
CA LEU A 54 -7.14 12.93 -5.19
C LEU A 54 -6.42 11.61 -4.84
N VAL A 55 -6.54 10.61 -5.70
CA VAL A 55 -5.79 9.34 -5.61
C VAL A 55 -4.91 9.19 -6.85
N SER A 56 -3.63 8.88 -6.64
CA SER A 56 -2.64 8.87 -7.71
C SER A 56 -1.61 7.74 -7.56
N ASP A 57 -1.29 7.07 -8.66
CA ASP A 57 -0.09 6.24 -8.84
C ASP A 57 0.97 6.96 -9.68
N ALA A 58 0.85 8.28 -9.87
CA ALA A 58 1.82 9.06 -10.61
C ALA A 58 3.07 9.36 -9.78
N SER A 59 4.14 9.74 -10.47
CA SER A 59 5.37 10.19 -9.84
C SER A 59 5.17 11.48 -9.04
N PRO A 60 6.00 11.77 -8.02
CA PRO A 60 5.83 12.94 -7.16
C PRO A 60 5.93 14.30 -7.89
N ASP A 61 6.51 14.33 -9.08
CA ASP A 61 6.66 15.51 -9.94
C ASP A 61 5.48 15.71 -10.92
N ASP A 62 4.46 14.85 -10.88
CA ASP A 62 3.28 14.99 -11.73
C ASP A 62 2.52 16.29 -11.43
N ALA A 63 2.32 17.11 -12.47
CA ALA A 63 1.67 18.41 -12.36
C ALA A 63 0.24 18.35 -11.78
N ARG A 64 -0.45 17.21 -11.90
CA ARG A 64 -1.78 16.99 -11.33
C ARG A 64 -1.74 16.96 -9.80
N LEU A 65 -0.66 16.47 -9.20
CA LEU A 65 -0.46 16.51 -7.74
C LEU A 65 -0.31 17.96 -7.27
N ALA A 66 0.50 18.76 -7.98
CA ALA A 66 0.66 20.18 -7.68
C ALA A 66 -0.66 20.96 -7.79
N ALA A 67 -1.49 20.65 -8.79
CA ALA A 67 -2.82 21.24 -8.95
C ALA A 67 -3.75 20.91 -7.77
N ALA A 68 -3.75 19.67 -7.28
CA ALA A 68 -4.55 19.28 -6.10
C ALA A 68 -4.07 19.98 -4.82
N ILE A 69 -2.76 20.10 -4.60
CA ILE A 69 -2.21 20.86 -3.46
C ILE A 69 -2.65 22.33 -3.53
N ALA A 70 -2.56 22.96 -4.70
CA ALA A 70 -2.98 24.34 -4.89
C ALA A 70 -4.49 24.54 -4.65
N ALA A 71 -5.29 23.52 -4.97
CA ALA A 71 -6.73 23.50 -4.72
C ALA A 71 -7.11 23.10 -3.28
N GLY A 72 -6.13 22.76 -2.42
CA GLY A 72 -6.38 22.31 -1.05
C GLY A 72 -7.03 20.93 -0.95
N VAL A 73 -6.94 20.11 -2.01
CA VAL A 73 -7.52 18.78 -2.08
C VAL A 73 -6.57 17.78 -1.43
N PRO A 74 -7.02 16.95 -0.47
CA PRO A 74 -6.22 15.88 0.10
C PRO A 74 -5.70 14.92 -0.98
N ILE A 75 -4.55 14.28 -0.75
CA ILE A 75 -3.89 13.41 -1.74
C ILE A 75 -3.50 12.09 -1.10
N ILE A 76 -3.92 10.99 -1.73
CA ILE A 76 -3.32 9.66 -1.57
C ILE A 76 -2.39 9.40 -2.75
N SER A 77 -1.17 8.95 -2.45
CA SER A 77 -0.19 8.58 -3.47
C SER A 77 0.48 7.24 -3.17
N SER A 78 0.71 6.45 -4.22
CA SER A 78 1.59 5.26 -4.13
C SER A 78 3.05 5.65 -3.84
N PHE A 79 3.46 6.84 -4.27
CA PHE A 79 4.85 7.32 -4.19
C PHE A 79 4.98 8.65 -3.45
N GLY A 80 6.22 9.04 -3.18
CA GLY A 80 6.56 10.35 -2.62
C GLY A 80 7.09 10.30 -1.20
N ASP A 81 7.86 11.31 -0.86
CA ASP A 81 8.22 11.63 0.52
C ASP A 81 7.09 12.48 1.09
N PRO A 82 6.39 12.04 2.15
CA PRO A 82 5.31 12.81 2.74
C PRO A 82 5.79 14.18 3.25
N HIS A 83 7.08 14.32 3.59
CA HIS A 83 7.66 15.57 4.08
C HIS A 83 8.09 16.54 2.97
N ALA A 84 7.99 16.13 1.70
CA ALA A 84 8.23 17.02 0.56
C ALA A 84 7.07 17.99 0.30
N PHE A 85 5.93 17.80 0.97
CA PHE A 85 4.71 18.57 0.76
C PHE A 85 4.51 19.65 1.84
N PRO A 86 3.79 20.75 1.53
CA PRO A 86 3.53 21.80 2.49
C PRO A 86 2.81 21.27 3.74
N ALA A 87 3.18 21.73 4.94
CA ALA A 87 2.60 21.26 6.20
C ALA A 87 1.07 21.46 6.32
N ALA A 88 0.51 22.42 5.57
CA ALA A 88 -0.93 22.67 5.52
C ALA A 88 -1.69 21.71 4.58
N SER A 89 -1.00 20.91 3.78
CA SER A 89 -1.62 19.92 2.90
C SER A 89 -1.97 18.65 3.67
N HIS A 90 -3.01 17.94 3.22
CA HIS A 90 -3.31 16.59 3.70
C HIS A 90 -2.77 15.60 2.66
N PHE A 91 -1.63 14.98 2.96
CA PHE A 91 -0.96 14.09 2.01
C PHE A 91 -0.64 12.76 2.68
N VAL A 92 -0.94 11.66 2.00
CA VAL A 92 -0.60 10.30 2.43
C VAL A 92 0.18 9.60 1.33
N SER A 93 1.39 9.16 1.65
CA SER A 93 2.22 8.36 0.74
C SER A 93 2.26 6.88 1.12
N GLY A 94 2.87 6.12 0.21
CA GLY A 94 3.25 4.75 0.44
C GLY A 94 2.12 3.77 0.19
N ALA A 95 1.00 4.20 -0.42
CA ALA A 95 -0.11 3.31 -0.79
C ALA A 95 0.28 2.39 -1.97
N SER A 96 1.22 1.48 -1.72
CA SER A 96 1.87 0.60 -2.70
C SER A 96 2.29 -0.73 -2.06
N VAL A 97 2.58 -1.71 -2.92
CA VAL A 97 3.01 -3.06 -2.53
C VAL A 97 4.42 -3.05 -1.94
N GLU A 98 5.28 -2.14 -2.39
CA GLU A 98 6.70 -2.10 -2.05
C GLU A 98 6.99 -1.30 -0.78
N ARG A 99 6.05 -0.47 -0.32
CA ARG A 99 6.25 0.45 0.81
C ARG A 99 5.21 0.28 1.92
N GLY A 100 4.01 0.79 1.72
CA GLY A 100 3.05 0.87 2.81
C GLY A 100 2.48 -0.49 3.19
N LEU A 101 2.25 -1.37 2.23
CA LEU A 101 1.70 -2.69 2.50
C LEU A 101 2.60 -3.55 3.43
N PRO A 102 3.89 -3.79 3.12
CA PRO A 102 4.79 -4.53 4.01
C PRO A 102 4.93 -3.86 5.38
N ALA A 103 5.05 -2.53 5.41
CA ALA A 103 5.20 -1.84 6.68
C ALA A 103 3.95 -1.93 7.56
N SER A 104 2.76 -1.82 6.97
CA SER A 104 1.50 -1.91 7.70
C SER A 104 1.25 -3.32 8.23
N LEU A 105 1.57 -4.36 7.43
CA LEU A 105 1.54 -5.75 7.90
C LEU A 105 2.53 -5.98 9.06
N ALA A 106 3.72 -5.36 9.02
CA ALA A 106 4.68 -5.43 10.11
C ALA A 106 4.17 -4.77 11.40
N VAL A 107 3.59 -3.57 11.31
CA VAL A 107 2.98 -2.91 12.47
C VAL A 107 1.87 -3.79 13.08
N LEU A 108 1.00 -4.39 12.26
CA LEU A 108 -0.04 -5.29 12.76
C LEU A 108 0.49 -6.59 13.37
N ALA A 109 1.56 -7.14 12.81
CA ALA A 109 2.22 -8.30 13.38
C ALA A 109 2.91 -7.97 14.72
N MET A 110 3.51 -6.78 14.84
CA MET A 110 4.10 -6.28 16.08
C MET A 110 3.06 -6.08 17.19
N ASN A 111 1.86 -5.60 16.87
CA ASN A 111 0.77 -5.42 17.84
C ASN A 111 0.27 -6.73 18.49
N GLN A 112 0.70 -7.89 18.00
CA GLN A 112 0.41 -9.21 18.58
C GLN A 112 1.47 -9.68 19.59
N LEU A 113 2.49 -8.87 19.84
CA LEU A 113 3.64 -9.17 20.69
C LEU A 113 3.75 -8.15 21.83
N ASP A 114 4.20 -8.60 23.00
CA ASP A 114 4.48 -7.71 24.13
C ASP A 114 5.84 -7.02 23.98
N VAL A 115 6.82 -7.75 23.41
CA VAL A 115 8.17 -7.28 23.14
C VAL A 115 8.56 -7.68 21.73
N VAL A 116 9.09 -6.75 20.96
CA VAL A 116 9.59 -7.00 19.60
C VAL A 116 11.12 -7.17 19.65
N ALA A 117 11.61 -8.29 19.15
CA ALA A 117 13.03 -8.62 19.08
C ALA A 117 13.60 -8.43 17.66
N GLY A 118 12.77 -8.57 16.62
CA GLY A 118 13.19 -8.35 15.25
C GLY A 118 12.03 -8.26 14.27
N VAL A 119 12.22 -7.44 13.22
CA VAL A 119 11.24 -7.26 12.14
C VAL A 119 11.94 -7.50 10.81
N SER A 120 11.40 -8.42 10.03
CA SER A 120 11.83 -8.66 8.65
C SER A 120 10.62 -8.61 7.73
N THR A 121 10.75 -7.87 6.65
CA THR A 121 9.77 -7.80 5.57
C THR A 121 10.44 -8.29 4.30
N ALA A 122 9.67 -8.88 3.41
CA ALA A 122 10.16 -9.40 2.16
C ALA A 122 9.15 -9.09 1.06
N ILE A 123 9.66 -8.63 -0.08
CA ILE A 123 8.88 -8.40 -1.28
C ILE A 123 9.45 -9.21 -2.42
N THR A 124 8.58 -9.71 -3.30
CA THR A 124 9.05 -10.30 -4.55
C THR A 124 9.40 -9.24 -5.57
N THR A 125 10.42 -9.48 -6.37
CA THR A 125 10.76 -8.66 -7.53
C THR A 125 10.86 -9.54 -8.77
N GLU A 126 10.62 -8.97 -9.95
CA GLU A 126 10.83 -9.69 -11.20
C GLU A 126 12.30 -10.10 -11.33
N GLY A 127 12.56 -11.39 -11.51
CA GLY A 127 13.90 -11.87 -11.73
C GLY A 127 14.09 -13.36 -11.47
N LYS A 128 15.27 -13.85 -11.86
CA LYS A 128 15.63 -15.25 -11.67
C LYS A 128 15.78 -15.57 -10.17
N PRO A 129 15.10 -16.61 -9.63
CA PRO A 129 15.24 -17.01 -8.24
C PRO A 129 16.69 -17.24 -7.81
N LEU A 130 17.01 -16.81 -6.60
CA LEU A 130 18.34 -16.97 -6.01
C LEU A 130 18.60 -18.43 -5.60
N ALA A 131 19.86 -18.85 -5.63
CA ALA A 131 20.27 -20.19 -5.18
C ALA A 131 20.60 -20.26 -3.67
N ARG A 132 20.74 -19.10 -3.00
CA ARG A 132 21.11 -18.95 -1.58
C ARG A 132 20.67 -17.59 -1.06
N GLY A 133 20.56 -17.44 0.25
CA GLY A 133 20.22 -16.18 0.91
C GLY A 133 19.49 -16.41 2.23
N THR A 134 18.59 -15.50 2.58
CA THR A 134 17.62 -15.69 3.66
C THR A 134 16.39 -16.41 3.11
N ALA A 135 15.97 -17.51 3.74
CA ALA A 135 14.76 -18.22 3.34
C ALA A 135 13.53 -17.43 3.79
N VAL A 136 12.65 -17.11 2.85
CA VAL A 136 11.41 -16.37 3.09
C VAL A 136 10.22 -17.25 2.69
N PRO A 137 9.28 -17.52 3.62
CA PRO A 137 8.04 -18.18 3.27
C PRO A 137 7.10 -17.19 2.56
N PHE A 138 6.60 -17.56 1.38
CA PHE A 138 5.42 -16.93 0.78
C PHE A 138 4.25 -17.94 0.74
N PRO A 139 2.99 -17.47 0.59
CA PRO A 139 1.83 -18.32 0.34
C PRO A 139 2.06 -19.31 -0.80
N GLY A 140 1.37 -20.46 -0.76
CA GLY A 140 1.64 -21.61 -1.62
C GLY A 140 1.64 -21.36 -3.13
N SER A 141 0.98 -20.30 -3.60
CA SER A 141 1.00 -19.88 -5.02
C SER A 141 2.39 -19.41 -5.50
N ILE A 142 3.22 -18.87 -4.59
CA ILE A 142 4.62 -18.51 -4.86
C ILE A 142 5.55 -19.57 -4.24
N GLY A 143 5.25 -20.01 -3.02
CA GLY A 143 6.10 -20.91 -2.25
C GLY A 143 7.34 -20.23 -1.64
N PRO A 144 8.18 -20.97 -0.91
CA PRO A 144 9.36 -20.39 -0.26
C PRO A 144 10.40 -19.94 -1.29
N LEU A 145 11.03 -18.78 -1.03
CA LEU A 145 12.08 -18.20 -1.89
C LEU A 145 13.33 -17.85 -1.08
N TRP A 146 14.46 -17.77 -1.76
CA TRP A 146 15.68 -17.17 -1.23
C TRP A 146 15.68 -15.66 -1.52
N ALA A 147 16.01 -14.86 -0.52
CA ALA A 147 16.02 -13.41 -0.60
C ALA A 147 17.35 -12.82 -0.14
N GLU A 148 17.62 -11.60 -0.57
CA GLU A 148 18.79 -10.81 -0.16
C GLU A 148 18.37 -9.52 0.55
N VAL A 149 19.22 -9.04 1.46
CA VAL A 149 18.98 -7.78 2.18
C VAL A 149 19.07 -6.61 1.20
N SER A 150 18.05 -5.76 1.23
CA SER A 150 17.94 -4.56 0.40
C SER A 150 17.93 -3.30 1.25
N ALA A 151 18.15 -2.15 0.61
CA ALA A 151 18.09 -0.86 1.28
C ALA A 151 16.67 -0.60 1.81
N LEU A 152 16.56 -0.25 3.09
CA LEU A 152 15.30 0.17 3.69
C LEU A 152 14.82 1.50 3.09
N PRO A 153 13.51 1.66 2.86
CA PRO A 153 12.91 2.97 2.64
C PRO A 153 13.25 3.92 3.79
N ALA A 154 13.55 5.18 3.49
CA ALA A 154 13.98 6.16 4.50
C ALA A 154 12.92 6.42 5.58
N SER A 155 11.65 6.16 5.28
CA SER A 155 10.52 6.33 6.20
C SER A 155 10.31 5.17 7.16
N TRP A 156 11.00 4.05 6.96
CA TRP A 156 10.85 2.88 7.82
C TRP A 156 11.80 2.94 9.03
N PRO A 157 11.46 2.24 10.14
CA PRO A 157 12.38 2.09 11.26
C PRO A 157 13.71 1.45 10.85
N LYS A 158 14.82 2.01 11.37
CA LYS A 158 16.19 1.63 10.96
C LYS A 158 16.61 0.24 11.42
N ASP A 159 15.93 -0.30 12.41
CA ASP A 159 16.15 -1.61 13.02
C ASP A 159 15.40 -2.74 12.28
N TRP A 160 14.59 -2.41 11.27
CA TRP A 160 13.91 -3.39 10.43
C TRP A 160 14.85 -3.95 9.36
N GLN A 161 14.41 -5.04 8.71
CA GLN A 161 15.07 -5.56 7.51
C GLN A 161 14.07 -5.61 6.35
N LEU A 162 14.52 -5.13 5.18
CA LEU A 162 13.85 -5.38 3.91
C LEU A 162 14.62 -6.43 3.13
N LEU A 163 13.92 -7.47 2.72
CA LEU A 163 14.43 -8.55 1.89
C LEU A 163 13.78 -8.46 0.50
N THR A 164 14.58 -8.67 -0.53
CA THR A 164 14.09 -8.76 -1.90
C THR A 164 14.27 -10.19 -2.39
N ALA A 165 13.17 -10.80 -2.85
CA ALA A 165 13.12 -12.18 -3.33
C ALA A 165 12.81 -12.20 -4.84
N PRO A 166 13.83 -12.33 -5.71
CA PRO A 166 13.60 -12.49 -7.14
C PRO A 166 12.69 -13.69 -7.45
N TYR A 167 11.67 -13.46 -8.28
CA TYR A 167 10.66 -14.43 -8.68
C TYR A 167 10.36 -14.30 -10.17
N ASP A 168 10.36 -15.44 -10.87
CA ASP A 168 10.13 -15.54 -12.33
C ASP A 168 8.69 -15.97 -12.64
N GLY A 169 7.74 -15.44 -11.88
CA GLY A 169 6.32 -15.75 -12.02
C GLY A 169 5.47 -14.49 -12.14
N ALA A 170 4.20 -14.67 -12.50
CA ALA A 170 3.28 -13.57 -12.79
C ALA A 170 2.69 -12.90 -11.54
N LEU A 171 2.92 -13.46 -10.35
CA LEU A 171 2.40 -12.96 -9.09
C LEU A 171 3.45 -12.10 -8.38
N THR A 172 2.96 -11.18 -7.55
CA THR A 172 3.77 -10.50 -6.54
C THR A 172 3.37 -10.98 -5.15
N GLY A 173 4.30 -10.94 -4.23
CA GLY A 173 4.11 -11.32 -2.84
C GLY A 173 4.78 -10.34 -1.89
N VAL A 174 4.13 -10.13 -0.75
CA VAL A 174 4.72 -9.48 0.42
C VAL A 174 4.63 -10.47 1.57
N SER A 175 5.74 -10.68 2.27
CA SER A 175 5.80 -11.47 3.49
C SER A 175 6.42 -10.66 4.61
N VAL A 176 5.91 -10.85 5.81
CA VAL A 176 6.39 -10.21 7.01
C VAL A 176 6.58 -11.25 8.09
N ARG A 177 7.68 -11.14 8.81
CA ARG A 177 8.01 -11.97 9.97
C ARG A 177 8.51 -11.05 11.08
N VAL A 178 7.78 -11.10 12.20
CA VAL A 178 8.12 -10.39 13.44
C VAL A 178 8.42 -11.42 14.51
N GLU A 179 9.58 -11.28 15.14
CA GLU A 179 10.03 -12.12 16.25
C GLU A 179 9.95 -11.32 17.54
N GLY A 180 9.56 -11.98 18.62
CA GLY A 180 9.40 -11.32 19.90
C GLY A 180 8.87 -12.26 20.97
N GLU A 181 8.15 -11.70 21.93
CA GLU A 181 7.62 -12.45 23.08
C GLU A 181 6.13 -12.16 23.31
N VAL A 182 5.42 -13.17 23.82
CA VAL A 182 4.09 -13.03 24.41
C VAL A 182 4.08 -13.73 25.76
N ALA A 183 3.72 -13.00 26.82
CA ALA A 183 3.77 -13.47 28.20
C ALA A 183 5.16 -14.07 28.56
N GLY A 184 6.24 -13.45 28.08
CA GLY A 184 7.63 -13.88 28.30
C GLY A 184 8.06 -15.16 27.56
N SER A 185 7.22 -15.68 26.65
CA SER A 185 7.57 -16.83 25.81
C SER A 185 7.89 -16.39 24.39
N PRO A 186 8.99 -16.88 23.76
CA PRO A 186 9.33 -16.55 22.38
C PRO A 186 8.19 -16.90 21.42
N ARG A 187 7.89 -15.95 20.51
CA ARG A 187 6.86 -16.09 19.50
C ARG A 187 7.33 -15.48 18.18
N VAL A 188 6.92 -16.11 17.08
CA VAL A 188 7.07 -15.56 15.73
C VAL A 188 5.68 -15.35 15.15
N VAL A 189 5.41 -14.15 14.67
CA VAL A 189 4.21 -13.81 13.92
C VAL A 189 4.62 -13.64 12.47
N SER A 190 3.95 -14.33 11.55
CA SER A 190 4.21 -14.17 10.13
C SER A 190 2.92 -14.02 9.34
N GLN A 191 2.93 -13.03 8.44
CA GLN A 191 1.80 -12.65 7.60
C GLN A 191 2.29 -12.45 6.17
N ALA A 192 1.46 -12.80 5.19
CA ALA A 192 1.77 -12.52 3.80
C ALA A 192 0.53 -12.36 2.94
N VAL A 193 0.74 -11.70 1.81
CA VAL A 193 -0.25 -11.45 0.76
C VAL A 193 0.38 -11.78 -0.59
N VAL A 194 -0.42 -12.33 -1.50
CA VAL A 194 0.01 -12.69 -2.86
C VAL A 194 -1.15 -12.45 -3.82
N ASP A 195 -0.87 -11.78 -4.94
CA ASP A 195 -1.81 -11.59 -6.05
C ASP A 195 -1.07 -11.17 -7.34
N ASP A 196 -1.80 -10.93 -8.43
CA ASP A 196 -1.30 -10.17 -9.58
C ASP A 196 -0.82 -8.79 -9.11
N PRO A 197 0.36 -8.32 -9.56
CA PRO A 197 0.93 -7.05 -9.12
C PRO A 197 0.02 -5.85 -9.38
N ARG A 198 -0.78 -5.88 -10.45
CA ARG A 198 -1.69 -4.79 -10.79
C ARG A 198 -2.94 -4.82 -9.92
N PHE A 199 -3.39 -6.00 -9.49
CA PHE A 199 -4.51 -6.10 -8.56
C PHE A 199 -4.09 -5.70 -7.15
N LEU A 200 -2.98 -6.24 -6.66
CA LEU A 200 -2.50 -5.90 -5.32
C LEU A 200 -2.15 -4.41 -5.20
N GLY A 201 -1.48 -3.84 -6.21
CA GLY A 201 -1.19 -2.41 -6.24
C GLY A 201 -2.45 -1.54 -6.30
N ALA A 202 -3.46 -1.96 -7.06
CA ALA A 202 -4.74 -1.24 -7.13
C ALA A 202 -5.52 -1.30 -5.81
N ILE A 203 -5.51 -2.46 -5.15
CA ILE A 203 -6.11 -2.64 -3.82
C ILE A 203 -5.38 -1.77 -2.80
N ALA A 204 -4.05 -1.82 -2.75
CA ALA A 204 -3.23 -1.00 -1.85
C ALA A 204 -3.55 0.50 -2.02
N LEU A 205 -3.58 0.98 -3.27
CA LEU A 205 -3.88 2.38 -3.55
C LEU A 205 -5.33 2.77 -3.20
N ALA A 206 -6.31 1.93 -3.58
CA ALA A 206 -7.72 2.19 -3.29
C ALA A 206 -8.02 2.13 -1.80
N ALA A 207 -7.43 1.18 -1.06
CA ALA A 207 -7.61 1.01 0.37
C ALA A 207 -7.19 2.26 1.15
N ALA A 208 -6.08 2.91 0.75
CA ALA A 208 -5.68 4.17 1.36
C ALA A 208 -6.72 5.28 1.16
N ALA A 209 -7.43 5.29 0.02
CA ALA A 209 -8.54 6.21 -0.20
C ALA A 209 -9.78 5.86 0.65
N LEU A 210 -10.11 4.57 0.75
CA LEU A 210 -11.24 4.08 1.54
C LEU A 210 -11.03 4.31 3.05
N MET A 211 -9.80 4.16 3.53
CA MET A 211 -9.40 4.49 4.90
C MET A 211 -9.79 5.93 5.28
N LEU A 212 -9.69 6.88 4.33
CA LEU A 212 -10.03 8.28 4.60
C LEU A 212 -11.53 8.55 4.66
N ILE A 213 -12.36 7.62 4.19
CA ILE A 213 -13.81 7.75 4.33
C ILE A 213 -14.20 7.60 5.81
N ASP A 214 -13.43 6.79 6.55
CA ASP A 214 -13.69 6.45 7.95
C ASP A 214 -12.81 7.22 8.93
N GLU A 215 -11.65 7.72 8.49
CA GLU A 215 -10.68 8.43 9.32
C GLU A 215 -10.35 9.83 8.78
N ALA A 216 -10.44 10.85 9.65
CA ALA A 216 -9.97 12.18 9.30
C ALA A 216 -8.43 12.22 9.34
N LEU A 217 -7.80 12.54 8.22
CA LEU A 217 -6.35 12.70 8.18
C LEU A 217 -5.87 13.91 8.98
N PRO A 218 -4.83 13.74 9.81
CA PRO A 218 -4.07 14.87 10.30
C PRO A 218 -3.55 15.74 9.14
N GLN A 219 -3.45 17.05 9.38
CA GLN A 219 -2.71 17.93 8.48
C GLN A 219 -1.24 17.53 8.43
N GLY A 220 -0.63 17.69 7.27
CA GLY A 220 0.75 17.33 6.99
C GLY A 220 0.87 16.06 6.15
N GLY A 221 2.13 15.64 5.98
CA GLY A 221 2.48 14.41 5.31
C GLY A 221 2.43 13.22 6.26
N ASN A 222 1.68 12.20 5.88
CA ASN A 222 1.54 10.93 6.60
C ASN A 222 1.94 9.77 5.69
N GLU A 223 2.22 8.61 6.28
CA GLU A 223 2.36 7.36 5.55
C GLU A 223 1.26 6.38 5.97
N VAL A 224 0.79 5.56 5.04
CA VAL A 224 -0.28 4.59 5.32
C VAL A 224 0.03 3.65 6.50
N HIS A 225 1.32 3.34 6.71
CA HIS A 225 1.75 2.45 7.80
C HIS A 225 1.61 3.06 9.20
N GLN A 226 1.46 4.39 9.30
CA GLN A 226 1.14 5.06 10.56
C GLN A 226 -0.32 4.82 10.99
N HIS A 227 -1.17 4.40 10.04
CA HIS A 227 -2.57 4.03 10.22
C HIS A 227 -2.79 2.56 9.83
N ALA A 228 -1.81 1.69 10.15
CA ALA A 228 -1.73 0.32 9.65
C ALA A 228 -2.99 -0.53 9.84
N GLU A 229 -3.69 -0.37 10.96
CA GLU A 229 -4.91 -1.13 11.25
C GLU A 229 -6.03 -0.79 10.27
N HIS A 230 -6.42 0.50 10.18
CA HIS A 230 -7.44 0.94 9.23
C HIS A 230 -7.03 0.69 7.78
N TYR A 231 -5.74 0.86 7.45
CA TYR A 231 -5.26 0.62 6.09
C TYR A 231 -5.36 -0.86 5.67
N ILE A 232 -4.96 -1.80 6.53
CA ILE A 232 -5.06 -3.23 6.22
C ILE A 232 -6.51 -3.71 6.27
N GLU A 233 -7.34 -3.18 7.18
CA GLU A 233 -8.78 -3.43 7.16
C GLU A 233 -9.40 -3.00 5.84
N ALA A 234 -9.10 -1.77 5.38
CA ALA A 234 -9.55 -1.27 4.09
C ALA A 234 -9.02 -2.11 2.92
N CYS A 235 -7.78 -2.62 2.99
CA CYS A 235 -7.26 -3.56 2.00
C CYS A 235 -8.08 -4.85 1.95
N THR A 236 -8.46 -5.41 3.11
CA THR A 236 -9.29 -6.62 3.19
C THR A 236 -10.70 -6.39 2.66
N VAL A 237 -11.33 -5.26 2.99
CA VAL A 237 -12.63 -4.85 2.43
C VAL A 237 -12.55 -4.70 0.90
N ALA A 238 -11.45 -4.17 0.39
CA ALA A 238 -11.16 -4.04 -1.03
C ALA A 238 -10.84 -5.39 -1.73
N GLY A 239 -10.78 -6.50 -0.98
CA GLY A 239 -10.63 -7.86 -1.50
C GLY A 239 -9.28 -8.52 -1.25
N MET A 240 -8.38 -7.92 -0.46
CA MET A 240 -7.09 -8.53 -0.12
C MET A 240 -7.24 -9.70 0.85
N GLY A 241 -6.70 -10.87 0.47
CA GLY A 241 -6.52 -12.00 1.38
C GLY A 241 -5.18 -11.94 2.11
N VAL A 242 -5.19 -12.03 3.45
CA VAL A 242 -3.98 -12.14 4.28
C VAL A 242 -3.82 -13.57 4.77
N ALA A 243 -2.70 -14.20 4.42
CA ALA A 243 -2.30 -15.49 4.97
C ALA A 243 -1.50 -15.26 6.25
N SER A 244 -1.80 -16.05 7.30
CA SER A 244 -0.95 -16.15 8.49
C SER A 244 -0.35 -17.54 8.56
N PHE A 245 0.92 -17.63 8.91
CA PHE A 245 1.60 -18.92 9.09
C PHE A 245 2.48 -18.90 10.33
N ASN A 246 2.47 -20.01 11.06
CA ASN A 246 3.47 -20.29 12.06
C ASN A 246 4.60 -21.04 11.36
N PRO A 247 5.82 -20.49 11.27
CA PRO A 247 6.95 -21.30 10.82
C PRO A 247 7.06 -22.50 11.77
N ALA A 248 7.12 -23.71 11.23
CA ALA A 248 7.33 -24.90 12.02
C ALA A 248 8.61 -24.70 12.86
N SER A 249 8.47 -24.86 14.17
CA SER A 249 9.54 -24.86 15.17
C SER A 249 10.59 -25.92 14.88
#